data_AF-A0A7C9DX60-F1
#
_entry.id   AF-A0A7C9DX60-F1
#
_cell.length_a   1.000
_cell.length_b   1.000
_cell.length_c   1.000
_cell.angle_alpha   90.00
_cell.angle_beta   90.00
_cell.angle_gamma   90.00
#
_symmetry.space_group_name_H-M   'P 1'
#
loop_
_entity.id
_entity.type
_entity.pdbx_description
1 polymer ?
#
loop_
_entity_poly.entity_id
_entity_poly.type
_entity_poly.pdbx_seq_one_letter_code
_entity_poly.pdbx_strand_id
1 'polypeptide(L)'
;EGMLSTGYEGVREIEKRLTNTVGWSATSGQVDNWVYEEANTTFIKDEEMLKRLMNSNPNSFRKLVQTFLEANGRGYWETSEENIEKLRQLYSEVEDKIEGIDR
;
A
#
# COMPACT_ATOMS: atom_id res chain seq x y z
N GLU A 1 1.21 5.61 15.01
CA GLU A 1 -0.06 6.14 15.54
C GLU A 1 -0.43 7.60 15.21
N GLY A 2 0.43 8.63 15.36
CA GLY A 2 -0.01 10.04 15.24
C GLY A 2 -0.55 10.53 13.88
N MET A 3 -0.18 9.90 12.76
CA MET A 3 -0.78 10.22 11.45
C MET A 3 -2.14 9.54 11.29
N LEU A 4 -2.31 8.31 11.77
CA LEU A 4 -3.57 7.60 11.65
C LEU A 4 -4.66 8.13 12.59
N SER A 5 -4.30 8.90 13.62
CA SER A 5 -5.27 9.61 14.46
C SER A 5 -6.01 10.73 13.72
N THR A 6 -5.54 11.17 12.55
CA THR A 6 -6.24 12.17 11.72
C THR A 6 -7.15 11.55 10.65
N GLY A 7 -7.31 10.21 10.65
CA GLY A 7 -8.24 9.50 9.76
C GLY A 7 -7.83 9.59 8.29
N TYR A 8 -8.64 10.29 7.49
CA TYR A 8 -8.52 10.36 6.02
C TYR A 8 -7.16 10.89 5.55
N GLU A 9 -6.68 12.00 6.13
CA GLU A 9 -5.39 12.61 5.77
C GLU A 9 -4.20 11.78 6.23
N GLY A 10 -4.38 10.99 7.30
CA GLY A 10 -3.36 10.05 7.76
C GLY A 10 -2.99 9.01 6.70
N VAL A 11 -3.99 8.43 6.04
CA VAL A 11 -3.78 7.46 4.96
C VAL A 11 -3.10 8.10 3.75
N ARG A 12 -3.46 9.35 3.43
CA ARG A 12 -2.84 10.09 2.33
C ARG A 12 -1.35 10.34 2.57
N GLU A 13 -0.96 10.71 3.79
CA GLU A 13 0.46 10.92 4.11
C GLU A 13 1.26 9.61 4.12
N ILE A 14 0.64 8.48 4.50
CA ILE A 14 1.26 7.15 4.39
C ILE A 14 1.50 6.80 2.92
N GLU A 15 0.48 6.94 2.06
CA GLU A 15 0.59 6.70 0.63
C GLU A 15 1.69 7.55 -0.01
N LYS A 16 1.70 8.86 0.26
CA LYS A 16 2.70 9.79 -0.24
C LYS A 16 4.14 9.40 0.14
N ARG A 17 4.34 8.90 1.36
CA ARG A 17 5.66 8.42 1.81
C ARG A 17 6.11 7.20 1.01
N LEU A 18 5.24 6.22 0.79
CA LEU A 18 5.59 5.05 -0.02
C LEU A 18 5.89 5.42 -1.47
N THR A 19 5.10 6.32 -2.06
CA THR A 19 5.33 6.84 -3.42
C THR A 19 6.69 7.53 -3.55
N ASN A 20 7.09 8.33 -2.55
CA ASN A 20 8.43 8.93 -2.53
C ASN A 20 9.55 7.89 -2.40
N THR A 21 9.33 6.83 -1.62
CA THR A 21 10.28 5.71 -1.49
C THR A 21 10.51 5.03 -2.84
N VAL A 22 9.46 4.75 -3.62
CA VAL A 22 9.59 4.23 -4.98
C VAL A 22 10.38 5.19 -5.88
N GLY A 23 10.17 6.49 -5.73
CA GLY A 23 10.96 7.51 -6.44
C GLY A 23 12.48 7.43 -6.15
N TRP A 24 12.86 7.12 -4.92
CA TRP A 24 14.27 6.89 -4.57
C TRP A 24 14.83 5.60 -5.17
N SER A 25 14.06 4.52 -5.21
CA SER A 25 14.46 3.30 -5.94
C SER A 25 14.70 3.60 -7.42
N ALA A 26 13.79 4.34 -8.06
CA ALA A 26 13.89 4.65 -9.49
C ALA A 26 15.09 5.54 -9.85
N THR A 27 15.50 6.44 -8.95
CA THR A 27 16.56 7.43 -9.23
C THR A 27 17.94 7.04 -8.71
N SER A 28 18.01 6.25 -7.64
CA SER A 28 19.27 5.92 -6.96
C SER A 28 19.49 4.42 -6.74
N GLY A 29 18.43 3.62 -6.73
CA GLY A 29 18.50 2.19 -6.37
C GLY A 29 18.95 1.94 -4.92
N GLN A 30 18.93 2.94 -4.04
CA GLN A 30 19.45 2.84 -2.66
C GLN A 30 18.38 2.49 -1.61
N VAL A 31 17.17 2.14 -2.03
CA VAL A 31 16.15 1.67 -1.10
C VAL A 31 16.28 0.15 -1.00
N ASP A 32 16.64 -0.32 0.18
CA ASP A 32 16.75 -1.74 0.46
C ASP A 32 15.39 -2.45 0.45
N ASN A 33 15.39 -3.73 0.08
CA ASN A 33 14.19 -4.57 -0.01
C ASN A 33 13.36 -4.60 1.29
N TRP A 34 14.03 -4.58 2.45
CA TRP A 34 13.37 -4.69 3.76
C TRP A 34 12.43 -3.51 4.04
N VAL A 35 12.67 -2.34 3.45
CA VAL A 35 11.81 -1.15 3.61
C VAL A 35 10.40 -1.45 3.08
N TYR A 36 10.31 -2.11 1.93
CA TYR A 36 9.04 -2.50 1.33
C TYR A 36 8.39 -3.67 2.10
N GLU A 37 9.18 -4.64 2.55
CA GLU A 37 8.66 -5.75 3.37
C GLU A 37 8.06 -5.29 4.70
N GLU A 38 8.73 -4.38 5.41
CA GLU A 38 8.22 -3.83 6.65
C GLU A 38 6.98 -2.97 6.41
N ALA A 39 6.95 -2.18 5.32
CA ALA A 39 5.76 -1.43 4.95
C ALA A 39 4.57 -2.35 4.63
N ASN A 40 4.79 -3.42 3.86
CA ASN A 40 3.76 -4.43 3.56
C ASN A 40 3.30 -5.15 4.84
N THR A 41 4.23 -5.51 5.71
CA THR A 41 3.90 -6.17 6.99
C THR A 41 3.05 -5.26 7.87
N THR A 42 3.42 -3.99 7.97
CA THR A 42 2.74 -3.00 8.81
C THR A 42 1.36 -2.62 8.28
N PHE A 43 1.23 -2.39 6.97
CA PHE A 43 0.02 -1.79 6.41
C PHE A 43 -0.94 -2.80 5.75
N ILE A 44 -0.45 -3.97 5.38
CA ILE A 44 -1.21 -4.97 4.59
C ILE A 44 -1.40 -6.27 5.36
N LYS A 45 -0.35 -6.82 5.99
CA LYS A 45 -0.46 -8.10 6.73
C LYS A 45 -1.16 -7.96 8.07
N ASP A 46 -1.03 -6.82 8.73
CA ASP A 46 -1.83 -6.49 9.91
C ASP A 46 -3.28 -6.20 9.46
N GLU A 47 -4.19 -7.13 9.74
CA GLU A 47 -5.60 -7.00 9.36
C GLU A 47 -6.32 -5.80 9.98
N GLU A 48 -5.94 -5.41 11.20
CA GLU A 48 -6.56 -4.27 11.88
C GLU A 48 -6.14 -2.97 11.17
N MET A 49 -4.84 -2.85 10.90
CA MET A 49 -4.31 -1.72 10.14
C MET A 49 -4.90 -1.66 8.73
N LEU A 50 -4.93 -2.79 8.03
CA LEU A 50 -5.48 -2.91 6.69
C LEU A 50 -6.93 -2.40 6.63
N LYS A 51 -7.79 -2.90 7.51
CA LYS A 51 -9.21 -2.47 7.60
C LYS A 51 -9.30 -0.98 7.94
N ARG A 52 -8.45 -0.49 8.84
CA ARG A 52 -8.41 0.94 9.22
C ARG A 52 -8.05 1.82 8.02
N LEU A 53 -7.01 1.48 7.25
CA LEU A 53 -6.59 2.25 6.07
C LEU A 53 -7.66 2.23 4.98
N MET A 54 -8.17 1.05 4.62
CA MET A 54 -9.17 0.87 3.58
C MET A 54 -10.47 1.63 3.89
N ASN A 55 -10.94 1.59 5.13
CA ASN A 55 -12.17 2.28 5.52
C ASN A 55 -11.99 3.79 5.71
N SER A 56 -10.82 4.24 6.15
CA SER A 56 -10.57 5.66 6.40
C SER A 56 -10.44 6.46 5.10
N ASN A 57 -9.77 5.90 4.08
CA ASN A 57 -9.62 6.54 2.78
C ASN A 57 -9.39 5.50 1.67
N PRO A 58 -10.46 4.95 1.07
CA PRO A 58 -10.37 3.94 0.02
C PRO A 58 -9.52 4.38 -1.18
N ASN A 59 -9.61 5.66 -1.56
CA ASN A 59 -8.88 6.19 -2.72
C ASN A 59 -7.36 6.22 -2.49
N SER A 60 -6.91 6.67 -1.31
CA SER A 60 -5.48 6.62 -0.96
C SER A 60 -5.02 5.20 -0.67
N PHE A 61 -5.87 4.34 -0.10
CA PHE A 61 -5.55 2.93 0.09
C PHE A 61 -5.33 2.21 -1.25
N ARG A 62 -6.19 2.43 -2.25
CA ARG A 62 -5.99 1.91 -3.60
C ARG A 62 -4.63 2.31 -4.17
N LYS A 63 -4.27 3.59 -4.06
CA LYS A 63 -2.97 4.09 -4.51
C LYS A 63 -1.80 3.43 -3.76
N LEU A 64 -1.92 3.25 -2.45
CA LEU A 64 -0.91 2.54 -1.66
C LEU A 64 -0.67 1.12 -2.19
N VAL A 65 -1.75 0.36 -2.42
CA VAL A 65 -1.68 -1.00 -3.00
C VAL A 65 -1.06 -0.98 -4.40
N GLN A 66 -1.46 -0.03 -5.24
CA GLN A 66 -0.89 0.15 -6.58
C GLN A 66 0.61 0.43 -6.53
N THR A 67 1.07 1.27 -5.59
CA THR A 67 2.50 1.60 -5.41
C THR A 67 3.31 0.38 -4.97
N PHE A 68 2.76 -0.50 -4.12
CA PHE A 68 3.41 -1.78 -3.79
C PHE A 68 3.54 -2.69 -5.02
N LEU A 69 2.47 -2.84 -5.80
CA LEU A 69 2.49 -3.62 -7.04
C LEU A 69 3.46 -3.04 -8.07
N GLU A 70 3.56 -1.71 -8.16
CA GLU A 70 4.54 -1.02 -9.01
C GLU A 70 5.98 -1.30 -8.55
N ALA A 71 6.26 -1.19 -7.25
CA ALA A 71 7.58 -1.47 -6.70
C ALA A 71 8.04 -2.89 -7.06
N ASN A 72 7.15 -3.88 -6.94
CA ASN A 72 7.44 -5.24 -7.37
C ASN A 72 7.60 -5.37 -8.89
N GLY A 73 6.65 -4.85 -9.68
CA GLY A 73 6.67 -4.95 -11.14
C GLY A 73 7.87 -4.27 -11.81
N ARG A 74 8.50 -3.30 -11.13
CA ARG A 74 9.73 -2.63 -11.57
C ARG A 74 11.02 -3.27 -11.02
N GLY A 75 10.92 -4.32 -10.21
CA GLY A 75 12.06 -4.99 -9.59
C GLY A 75 12.70 -4.24 -8.44
N TYR A 76 12.01 -3.26 -7.84
CA TYR A 76 12.48 -2.54 -6.65
C TYR A 76 12.17 -3.28 -5.35
N TRP A 77 11.18 -4.18 -5.40
CA TRP A 77 10.76 -4.99 -4.26
C TRP A 77 10.58 -6.46 -4.67
N GLU A 78 11.34 -7.34 -4.05
CA GLU A 78 11.22 -8.79 -4.14
C GLU A 78 10.49 -9.33 -2.90
N THR A 79 9.44 -10.12 -3.12
CA THR A 79 8.56 -10.65 -2.08
C THR A 79 7.93 -11.97 -2.49
N SER A 80 7.21 -12.63 -1.58
CA SER A 80 6.51 -13.88 -1.89
C SER A 80 5.35 -13.66 -2.86
N GLU A 81 5.08 -14.67 -3.69
CA GLU A 81 3.90 -14.67 -4.58
C GLU A 81 2.59 -14.48 -3.83
N GLU A 82 2.50 -15.01 -2.60
CA GLU A 82 1.37 -14.81 -1.70
C GLU A 82 1.12 -13.34 -1.38
N ASN A 83 2.17 -12.55 -1.12
CA ASN A 83 2.02 -11.11 -0.85
C ASN A 83 1.52 -10.38 -2.09
N ILE A 84 2.03 -10.73 -3.28
CA ILE A 84 1.57 -10.12 -4.53
C ILE A 84 0.12 -10.48 -4.84
N GLU A 85 -0.27 -11.72 -4.63
CA GLU A 85 -1.65 -12.16 -4.84
C GLU A 85 -2.60 -11.48 -3.84
N LYS A 86 -2.20 -11.35 -2.57
CA LYS A 86 -2.96 -10.60 -1.58
C LYS A 86 -3.16 -9.14 -2.00
N LEU A 87 -2.12 -8.47 -2.49
CA LEU A 87 -2.20 -7.09 -2.98
C LEU A 87 -3.14 -6.96 -4.19
N ARG A 88 -3.13 -7.92 -5.13
CA ARG A 88 -4.05 -7.93 -6.28
C ARG A 88 -5.50 -8.09 -5.84
N GLN A 89 -5.76 -8.97 -4.87
CA GLN A 89 -7.09 -9.14 -4.29
C GLN A 89 -7.57 -7.84 -3.63
N LEU A 90 -6.72 -7.22 -2.80
CA LEU A 90 -7.03 -5.95 -2.14
C LEU A 90 -7.27 -4.81 -3.13
N TYR A 91 -6.55 -4.79 -4.26
CA TYR A 91 -6.79 -3.84 -5.33
C TYR A 91 -8.20 -4.02 -5.93
N SER A 92 -8.62 -5.26 -6.20
CA SER A 92 -9.98 -5.53 -6.67
C SER A 92 -11.05 -5.17 -5.62
N GLU A 93 -10.83 -5.52 -4.36
CA GLU A 93 -11.77 -5.24 -3.26
C GLU A 93 -11.98 -3.74 -3.05
N VAL A 94 -10.91 -2.94 -3.11
CA VAL A 94 -11.03 -1.49 -2.95
C VAL A 94 -11.65 -0.80 -4.17
N GLU A 95 -11.43 -1.32 -5.38
CA GLU A 95 -12.13 -0.82 -6.59
C GLU A 95 -13.63 -1.09 -6.49
N ASP A 96 -14.05 -2.31 -6.16
CA ASP A 96 -15.47 -2.67 -5.97
C ASP A 96 -16.12 -1.72 -4.92
N LYS A 97 -15.39 -1.43 -3.81
CA LYS A 97 -15.84 -0.48 -2.78
C LYS A 97 -15.94 0.97 -3.26
N ILE A 98 -15.01 1.44 -4.10
CA ILE A 98 -15.03 2.80 -4.66
C ILE A 98 -16.16 2.96 -5.68
N GLU A 99 -16.39 1.94 -6.50
CA GLU A 99 -17.41 1.93 -7.54
C GLU A 99 -18.82 1.66 -7.00
N GLY A 100 -18.93 1.19 -5.75
CA GLY A 100 -20.21 0.90 -5.10
C GLY A 100 -20.85 -0.41 -5.60
N ILE A 101 -20.02 -1.36 -6.03
CA ILE A 101 -20.46 -2.69 -6.45
C ILE A 101 -20.54 -3.56 -5.18
N ASP A 102 -21.75 -3.73 -4.64
CA ASP A 102 -22.00 -4.75 -3.62
C ASP A 102 -22.09 -6.13 -4.31
N ARG A 103 -21.26 -7.08 -3.87
CA ARG A 103 -21.37 -8.50 -4.26
C ARG A 103 -22.28 -9.27 -3.31
#